data_AF-A0A923EKH9-F1
#
_entry.id   AF-A0A923EKH9-F1
#
_cell.length_a   1.000
_cell.length_b   1.000
_cell.length_c   1.000
_cell.angle_alpha   90.00
_cell.angle_beta   90.00
_cell.angle_gamma   90.00
#
_symmetry.space_group_name_H-M   'P 1'
#
loop_
_entity.id
_entity.type
_entity.pdbx_description
1 polymer ?
#
loop_
_entity_poly.entity_id
_entity_poly.type
_entity_poly.pdbx_seq_one_letter_code
_entity_poly.pdbx_strand_id
1 'polypeptide(L)' 'MTKESDVHKCKNCGCIVAIITGGEGDLTCCGQQMIEVTPDKAKKLIHGMTRPGAP' A
#
# COMPACT_ATOMS: atom_id res chain seq x y z
N MET A 1 -11.19 -8.18 -4.11
CA MET A 1 -10.91 -7.68 -5.48
C MET A 1 -10.00 -6.48 -5.39
N THR A 2 -8.82 -6.55 -6.00
CA THR A 2 -7.79 -5.53 -5.91
C THR A 2 -7.49 -4.90 -7.26
N LYS A 3 -7.41 -3.57 -7.32
CA LYS A 3 -7.13 -2.84 -8.55
C LYS A 3 -5.66 -2.44 -8.63
N GLU A 4 -5.19 -2.29 -9.86
CA GLU A 4 -3.84 -1.79 -10.11
C GLU A 4 -3.71 -0.36 -9.57
N SER A 5 -2.60 -0.09 -8.88
CA SER A 5 -2.31 1.16 -8.13
C SER A 5 -3.03 1.32 -6.78
N ASP A 6 -3.77 0.33 -6.29
CA ASP A 6 -4.28 0.37 -4.93
C ASP A 6 -3.14 0.19 -3.92
N VAL A 7 -3.20 0.94 -2.82
CA VAL A 7 -2.23 0.86 -1.73
C VAL A 7 -2.93 0.29 -0.51
N HIS A 8 -2.41 -0.79 0.05
CA HIS A 8 -2.97 -1.40 1.26
C HIS A 8 -1.98 -1.28 2.42
N LYS A 9 -2.52 -1.03 3.63
CA LYS A 9 -1.74 -0.98 4.86
C LYS A 9 -2.27 -1.96 5.90
N CYS A 10 -1.37 -2.73 6.48
CA CYS A 10 -1.65 -3.50 7.68
C CYS A 10 -1.54 -2.59 8.92
N LYS A 11 -2.57 -2.60 9.77
CA LYS A 11 -2.56 -1.84 11.03
C LYS A 11 -1.69 -2.47 12.12
N ASN A 12 -1.47 -3.78 12.05
CA ASN A 12 -0.76 -4.51 13.11
C ASN A 12 0.77 -4.37 12.99
N CYS A 13 1.33 -4.71 11.83
CA CYS A 13 2.77 -4.62 11.57
C CYS A 13 3.20 -3.32 10.88
N GLY A 14 2.25 -2.54 10.36
CA GLY A 14 2.56 -1.31 9.60
C GLY A 14 3.01 -1.54 8.16
N CYS A 15 3.00 -2.78 7.65
CA CYS A 15 3.34 -3.08 6.25
C CYS A 15 2.45 -2.32 5.27
N ILE A 16 3.07 -1.67 4.29
CA ILE A 16 2.41 -0.95 3.20
C ILE A 16 2.80 -1.65 1.91
N VAL A 17 1.80 -2.05 1.11
CA VAL A 17 2.01 -2.70 -0.18
C VAL A 17 1.25 -1.94 -1.25
N ALA A 18 1.87 -1.74 -2.39
CA ALA A 18 1.25 -1.19 -3.58
C ALA A 18 1.00 -2.32 -4.58
N ILE A 19 -0.20 -2.36 -5.14
CA ILE A 19 -0.59 -3.40 -6.07
C ILE A 19 -0.14 -3.02 -7.48
N ILE A 20 0.79 -3.82 -8.00
CA ILE A 20 1.32 -3.66 -9.36
C ILE A 20 0.41 -4.34 -10.38
N THR A 21 -0.19 -5.47 -10.01
CA THR A 21 -1.10 -6.26 -10.86
C THR A 21 -2.31 -6.68 -10.03
N GLY A 22 -3.50 -6.35 -10.50
CA GLY A 22 -4.75 -6.65 -9.81
C GLY A 22 -5.09 -8.14 -9.81
N GLY A 23 -5.87 -8.57 -8.83
CA GLY A 23 -6.35 -9.95 -8.72
C GLY A 23 -7.65 -10.04 -7.93
N GLU A 24 -8.31 -11.19 -8.02
CA GLU A 24 -9.58 -11.41 -7.31
C GLU A 24 -9.39 -11.76 -5.83
N GLY A 25 -8.17 -12.13 -5.43
CA GLY A 25 -7.84 -12.51 -4.05
C GLY A 25 -7.86 -11.34 -3.05
N ASP A 26 -8.01 -11.69 -1.77
CA ASP A 26 -7.98 -10.76 -0.64
C ASP A 26 -6.58 -10.72 0.00
N LEU A 27 -6.05 -9.51 0.25
CA LEU A 27 -4.78 -9.36 0.96
C LEU A 27 -4.98 -9.52 2.46
N THR A 28 -4.29 -10.51 3.02
CA THR A 28 -4.28 -10.78 4.46
C THR A 28 -2.85 -10.64 4.99
N CYS A 29 -2.68 -9.86 6.05
CA CYS A 29 -1.39 -9.66 6.71
C CYS A 29 -1.58 -9.75 8.23
N CYS A 30 -0.75 -10.54 8.91
CA CYS A 30 -0.86 -10.82 10.35
C CYS A 30 -2.22 -11.43 10.78
N GLY A 31 -2.87 -12.20 9.91
CA GLY A 31 -4.16 -12.82 10.20
C GLY A 31 -5.36 -11.87 10.11
N GLN A 32 -5.17 -10.66 9.59
CA GLN A 32 -6.24 -9.68 9.36
C GLN A 32 -6.22 -9.21 7.90
N GLN A 33 -7.40 -8.85 7.36
CA GLN A 33 -7.48 -8.23 6.04
C GLN A 33 -6.78 -6.86 6.05
N MET A 34 -6.00 -6.61 5.00
CA MET A 34 -5.32 -5.33 4.82
C MET A 34 -6.32 -4.25 4.43
N ILE A 35 -6.10 -3.04 4.94
CA ILE A 35 -7.02 -1.92 4.72
C ILE A 35 -6.51 -1.10 3.55
N GLU A 36 -7.37 -0.85 2.57
CA GLU A 36 -7.08 0.05 1.46
C GLU A 36 -6.84 1.47 1.98
N VAL A 37 -5.76 2.08 1.53
CA VAL A 37 -5.33 3.44 1.87
C VAL A 37 -5.62 4.31 0.66
N THR A 38 -6.57 5.23 0.81
CA THR A 38 -6.94 6.15 -0.26
C THR A 38 -5.73 6.92 -0.82
N PRO A 39 -5.73 7.22 -2.13
CA PRO A 39 -4.59 7.82 -2.83
C PRO A 39 -4.16 9.16 -2.22
N ASP A 40 -5.06 9.91 -1.59
CA ASP A 40 -4.71 11.14 -0.85
C ASP A 40 -3.76 10.91 0.33
N LYS A 41 -3.92 9.78 1.05
CA LYS A 41 -3.00 9.38 2.13
C LYS A 41 -1.75 8.73 1.58
N ALA A 42 -1.85 8.00 0.47
CA ALA A 42 -0.70 7.44 -0.23
C ALA A 42 0.22 8.56 -0.76
N LYS A 43 -0.33 9.61 -1.39
CA LYS A 43 0.42 10.77 -1.93
C LYS A 43 1.26 11.49 -0.86
N LYS A 44 0.77 11.54 0.39
CA LYS A 44 1.52 12.08 1.53
C LYS A 44 2.65 11.18 2.02
N LEU A 45 2.57 9.87 1.79
CA LEU A 45 3.64 8.92 2.11
C LEU A 45 4.76 8.95 1.06
N ILE A 46 4.41 9.13 -0.23
CA ILE A 46 5.41 9.22 -1.32
C ILE A 46 6.24 10.52 -1.26
N HIS A 47 5.66 11.62 -0.79
CA HIS A 47 6.38 12.90 -0.64
C HIS A 47 7.45 12.88 0.47
N GLY A 48 7.39 11.91 1.40
CA GLY A 48 8.39 11.71 2.45
C GLY A 48 9.50 10.73 2.09
N MET A 49 9.36 9.99 0.98
CA MET A 49 10.44 9.18 0.43
C MET A 49 11.32 10.06 -0.43
N THR A 50 12.27 10.78 0.19
CA THR A 50 13.41 11.35 -0.53
C THR A 50 14.02 10.21 -1.34
N ARG A 51 13.94 10.27 -2.68
CA ARG A 51 14.59 9.27 -3.55
C ARG A 51 16.05 9.20 -3.13
N PRO A 52 16.54 8.08 -2.57
CA PRO A 52 17.97 7.94 -2.31
C PRO A 52 18.67 7.95 -3.68
N GLY A 53 19.46 8.98 -3.95
CA GLY A 53 20.17 9.15 -5.22
C GLY A 53 19.74 10.32 -6.11
N ALA A 54 19.18 11.39 -5.56
CA ALA A 54 19.33 12.70 -6.22
C ALA A 54 20.79 13.18 -5.99
N PRO A 55 21.55 13.56 -7.03
CA PRO A 55 22.88 14.14 -6.88
C PRO A 55 22.84 15.50 -6.16
#